data_AF-A0A317GYQ9-F1
#
_entry.id   AF-A0A317GYQ9-F1
#
_cell.length_a   1.000
_cell.length_b   1.000
_cell.length_c   1.000
_cell.angle_alpha   90.00
_cell.angle_beta   90.00
_cell.angle_gamma   90.00
#
_symmetry.space_group_name_H-M   'P 1'
#
loop_
_entity.id
_entity.type
_entity.pdbx_description
1 polymer ?
#
loop_
_entity_poly.entity_id
_entity_poly.type
_entity_poly.pdbx_seq_one_letter_code
_entity_poly.pdbx_strand_id
1 'polypeptide(L)'
;MLSWLFVLLLAGSGILWGGVALASVNLPLHHWAYDAIERLTALGIIDSAMVVAKPYSRKQAAKYVARAIERIRADEIKPDGRKVLAEPLLERLMKELRPELMDLGVVA
;
A
#
# COMPACT_ATOMS: atom_id res chain seq x y z
N MET A 1 15.69 18.91 -56.62
CA MET A 1 16.42 19.13 -55.34
C MET A 1 15.71 20.24 -54.58
N LEU A 2 14.78 19.94 -53.66
CA LEU A 2 14.58 20.75 -52.44
C LEU A 2 13.56 20.06 -51.51
N SER A 3 14.10 19.52 -50.43
CA SER A 3 13.55 19.48 -49.07
C SER A 3 12.23 18.74 -48.79
N TRP A 4 12.38 17.43 -48.58
CA TRP A 4 11.55 16.55 -47.73
C TRP A 4 11.61 16.95 -46.22
N LEU A 5 11.34 18.19 -45.86
CA LEU A 5 11.43 18.64 -44.45
C LEU A 5 10.19 19.42 -44.03
N PHE A 6 9.03 18.77 -44.12
CA PHE A 6 7.76 19.35 -43.68
C PHE A 6 6.93 18.37 -42.83
N VAL A 7 7.55 17.63 -41.90
CA VAL A 7 6.79 16.76 -40.96
C VAL A 7 7.36 16.72 -39.52
N LEU A 8 8.55 17.27 -39.23
CA LEU A 8 9.18 17.10 -37.92
C LEU A 8 9.02 18.30 -36.97
N LEU A 9 7.81 18.79 -36.73
CA LEU A 9 7.63 19.90 -35.75
C LEU A 9 6.40 19.84 -34.85
N LEU A 10 5.67 18.72 -34.77
CA LEU A 10 4.48 18.60 -33.90
C LEU A 10 4.35 17.26 -33.15
N ALA A 11 5.46 16.59 -32.83
CA ALA A 11 5.44 15.31 -32.09
C ALA A 11 6.39 15.31 -30.89
N GLY A 12 6.48 16.42 -30.16
CA GLY A 12 7.40 16.59 -29.04
C GLY A 12 6.76 17.06 -27.74
N SER A 13 5.44 16.96 -27.58
CA SER A 13 4.72 17.38 -26.36
C SER A 13 4.09 16.20 -25.60
N GLY A 14 4.69 15.03 -25.71
CA GLY A 14 4.38 13.88 -24.85
C GLY A 14 5.53 13.68 -23.87
N ILE A 15 5.18 13.35 -22.62
CA ILE A 15 6.11 12.95 -21.55
C ILE A 15 6.69 14.11 -20.73
N LEU A 16 5.83 14.84 -20.02
CA LEU A 16 6.16 15.34 -18.68
C LEU A 16 4.94 15.20 -17.75
N TRP A 17 4.29 14.04 -17.76
CA TRP A 17 3.58 13.56 -16.57
C TRP A 17 4.53 12.68 -15.78
N GLY A 18 5.65 13.28 -15.36
CA GLY A 18 6.49 12.71 -14.33
C GLY A 18 5.68 12.76 -13.04
N GLY A 19 4.94 11.69 -12.74
CA GLY A 19 4.34 11.50 -11.43
C GLY A 19 5.44 11.73 -10.40
N VAL A 20 5.23 12.68 -9.49
CA VAL A 20 6.16 12.93 -8.39
C VAL A 20 6.29 11.60 -7.67
N ALA A 21 7.43 10.93 -7.84
CA ALA A 21 7.73 9.73 -7.08
C ALA A 21 7.90 10.19 -5.63
N LEU A 22 6.81 10.18 -4.87
CA LEU A 22 6.84 10.43 -3.43
C LEU A 22 7.76 9.36 -2.85
N ALA A 23 8.96 9.78 -2.45
CA ALA A 23 9.91 8.91 -1.80
C ALA A 23 9.19 8.23 -0.63
N SER A 24 9.13 6.90 -0.64
CA SER A 24 8.39 6.19 0.38
C SER A 24 9.12 6.36 1.71
N VAL A 25 8.49 7.08 2.64
CA VAL A 25 9.07 7.37 3.95
C VAL A 25 9.02 6.08 4.80
N ASN A 26 10.15 5.75 5.42
CA ASN A 26 10.21 4.65 6.39
C ASN A 26 9.28 4.92 7.58
N LEU A 27 8.66 3.87 8.14
CA LEU A 27 7.95 4.05 9.40
C LEU A 27 8.93 4.47 10.51
N PRO A 28 8.56 5.46 11.36
CA PRO A 28 9.38 5.80 12.53
C PRO A 28 9.62 4.57 13.40
N LEU A 29 10.83 4.38 13.93
CA LEU A 29 11.27 3.13 14.57
C LEU A 29 10.35 2.65 15.72
N HIS A 30 9.75 3.57 16.46
CA HIS A 30 8.85 3.27 17.59
C HIS A 30 7.37 3.51 17.26
N HIS A 31 7.02 3.44 15.98
CA HIS A 31 5.65 3.67 15.55
C HIS A 31 4.75 2.47 15.87
N TRP A 32 3.58 2.75 16.45
CA TRP A 32 2.63 1.74 16.94
C TRP A 32 2.17 0.72 15.88
N ALA A 33 2.25 1.08 14.61
CA ALA A 33 1.85 0.20 13.52
C ALA A 33 2.73 -1.05 13.40
N TYR A 34 3.98 -1.02 13.89
CA TYR A 34 4.80 -2.23 13.99
C TYR A 34 4.11 -3.28 14.89
N ASP A 35 3.71 -2.88 16.09
CA ASP A 35 3.04 -3.78 17.05
C ASP A 35 1.68 -4.24 16.52
N ALA A 36 0.94 -3.35 15.84
CA ALA A 36 -0.35 -3.70 15.25
C ALA A 36 -0.22 -4.72 14.11
N ILE A 37 0.78 -4.57 13.23
CA ILE A 37 1.06 -5.51 12.14
C ILE A 37 1.49 -6.86 12.71
N GLU A 38 2.34 -6.88 13.74
CA GLU A 38 2.72 -8.13 14.43
C GLU A 38 1.52 -8.85 15.04
N ARG A 39 0.64 -8.12 15.73
CA ARG A 39 -0.60 -8.68 16.28
C ARG A 39 -1.49 -9.25 15.19
N LEU A 40 -1.73 -8.51 14.11
CA LEU A 40 -2.53 -8.99 12.98
C LEU A 40 -1.89 -10.19 12.28
N THR A 41 -0.56 -10.28 12.26
CA THR A 41 0.18 -11.44 11.75
C THR A 41 -0.02 -12.66 12.66
N ALA A 42 0.09 -12.47 13.98
CA ALA A 42 -0.16 -13.53 14.96
C ALA A 42 -1.61 -14.04 14.94
N LEU A 43 -2.57 -13.16 14.61
CA LEU A 43 -3.97 -13.54 14.42
C LEU A 43 -4.23 -14.21 13.06
N GLY A 44 -3.25 -14.27 12.15
CA GLY A 44 -3.37 -14.86 10.81
C GLY A 44 -4.05 -13.96 9.77
N ILE A 45 -4.31 -12.70 10.13
CA ILE A 45 -4.97 -11.71 9.29
C ILE A 45 -4.01 -11.18 8.22
N ILE A 46 -2.81 -10.82 8.65
CA ILE A 46 -1.68 -10.54 7.76
C ILE A 46 -0.88 -11.83 7.59
N ASP A 47 -0.51 -12.14 6.35
CA ASP A 47 0.36 -13.27 6.05
C ASP A 47 1.80 -12.97 6.48
N SER A 48 2.36 -13.80 7.35
CA SER A 48 3.72 -13.63 7.87
C SER A 48 4.79 -13.71 6.77
N ALA A 49 4.53 -14.45 5.68
CA ALA A 49 5.46 -14.57 4.56
C ALA A 49 5.62 -13.24 3.79
N MET A 50 4.68 -12.31 3.94
CA MET A 50 4.76 -10.98 3.30
C MET A 50 5.57 -9.98 4.11
N VAL A 51 5.68 -10.17 5.42
CA VAL A 51 6.26 -9.16 6.33
C VAL A 51 7.78 -9.24 6.27
N VAL A 52 8.40 -8.21 5.72
CA VAL A 52 9.87 -8.07 5.68
C VAL A 52 10.45 -7.65 7.04
N ALA A 53 11.77 -7.79 7.18
CA ALA A 53 12.49 -7.28 8.33
C ALA A 53 12.29 -5.76 8.52
N LYS A 54 12.19 -5.34 9.79
CA LYS A 54 12.10 -3.93 10.15
C LYS A 54 13.45 -3.21 9.92
N PRO A 55 13.44 -1.89 9.66
CA PRO A 55 12.28 -1.03 9.44
C PRO A 55 11.71 -1.20 8.03
N TYR A 56 10.39 -1.14 7.92
CA TYR A 56 9.72 -1.11 6.62
C TYR A 56 9.04 0.25 6.39
N SER A 57 8.84 0.56 5.11
CA SER A 57 8.19 1.79 4.66
C SER A 57 6.70 1.82 4.95
N ARG A 58 6.13 3.04 4.98
CA ARG A 58 4.68 3.24 5.06
C ARG A 58 3.95 2.53 3.91
N LYS A 59 4.54 2.53 2.72
CA LYS A 59 4.00 1.82 1.56
C LYS A 59 4.05 0.30 1.72
N GLN A 60 5.11 -0.26 2.31
CA GLN A 60 5.16 -1.69 2.64
C GLN A 60 4.11 -2.05 3.68
N ALA A 61 3.98 -1.27 4.76
CA ALA A 61 2.93 -1.45 5.76
C ALA A 61 1.53 -1.41 5.12
N ALA A 62 1.28 -0.46 4.22
CA ALA A 62 0.02 -0.33 3.50
C ALA A 62 -0.25 -1.53 2.59
N LYS A 63 0.77 -2.12 1.95
CA LYS A 63 0.61 -3.37 1.16
C LYS A 63 0.17 -4.55 2.03
N TYR A 64 0.69 -4.68 3.25
CA TYR A 64 0.27 -5.75 4.16
C TYR A 64 -1.20 -5.59 4.56
N VAL A 65 -1.60 -4.34 4.87
CA VAL A 65 -2.99 -3.99 5.21
C VAL A 65 -3.92 -4.18 4.02
N ALA A 66 -3.51 -3.74 2.83
CA ALA A 66 -4.24 -3.92 1.59
C ALA A 66 -4.55 -5.39 1.32
N ARG A 67 -3.53 -6.25 1.43
CA ARG A 67 -3.72 -7.69 1.23
C ARG A 67 -4.63 -8.30 2.28
N ALA A 68 -4.52 -7.89 3.55
CA ALA A 68 -5.45 -8.34 4.58
C ALA A 68 -6.91 -7.95 4.25
N ILE A 69 -7.15 -6.72 3.78
CA ILE A 69 -8.48 -6.26 3.36
C ILE A 69 -9.01 -7.09 2.18
N GLU A 70 -8.19 -7.37 1.18
CA GLU A 70 -8.55 -8.22 0.04
C GLU A 70 -8.97 -9.62 0.51
N ARG A 71 -8.18 -10.26 1.37
CA ARG A 71 -8.48 -11.59 1.92
C ARG A 71 -9.78 -11.61 2.72
N ILE A 72 -10.05 -10.56 3.50
CA ILE A 72 -11.31 -10.40 4.23
C ILE A 72 -12.49 -10.25 3.26
N ARG A 73 -12.34 -9.43 2.22
CA ARG A 73 -13.39 -9.23 1.19
C ARG A 73 -13.66 -10.49 0.38
N ALA A 74 -12.63 -11.31 0.15
CA ALA A 74 -12.73 -12.59 -0.54
C ALA A 74 -13.21 -13.74 0.36
N ASP A 75 -13.55 -13.47 1.63
CA ASP A 75 -13.94 -14.47 2.63
C ASP A 75 -12.89 -15.58 2.85
N GLU A 76 -11.62 -15.28 2.58
CA GLU A 76 -10.49 -16.21 2.75
C GLU A 76 -10.03 -16.31 4.22
N ILE A 77 -10.60 -15.49 5.10
CA ILE A 77 -10.32 -15.50 6.53
C ILE A 77 -11.49 -16.13 7.25
N LYS A 78 -11.24 -17.28 7.89
CA LYS A 78 -12.27 -18.00 8.66
C LYS A 78 -12.88 -17.07 9.71
N PRO A 79 -14.22 -17.00 9.82
CA PRO A 79 -14.88 -16.27 10.89
C PRO A 79 -14.66 -17.03 12.19
N ASP A 80 -13.69 -16.59 12.97
CA ASP A 80 -13.48 -17.03 14.34
C ASP A 80 -13.42 -15.83 15.30
N GLY A 81 -13.36 -16.10 16.61
CA GLY A 81 -13.34 -15.05 17.64
C GLY A 81 -12.15 -14.09 17.54
N ARG A 82 -11.11 -14.38 16.75
CA ARG A 82 -9.96 -13.50 16.54
C ARG A 82 -10.31 -12.28 15.69
N LYS A 83 -11.36 -12.37 14.86
CA LYS A 83 -11.81 -11.26 14.02
C LYS A 83 -12.19 -10.02 14.84
N VAL A 84 -12.83 -10.23 15.99
CA VAL A 84 -13.20 -9.16 16.95
C VAL A 84 -11.97 -8.41 17.46
N LEU A 85 -10.83 -9.10 17.65
CA LEU A 85 -9.58 -8.48 18.08
C LEU A 85 -8.84 -7.79 16.92
N ALA A 86 -9.02 -8.29 15.70
CA ALA A 86 -8.35 -7.79 14.50
C ALA A 86 -8.99 -6.52 13.96
N GLU A 87 -10.32 -6.43 13.95
CA GLU A 87 -11.07 -5.32 13.34
C GLU A 87 -10.63 -3.94 13.86
N PRO A 88 -10.54 -3.68 15.18
CA PRO A 88 -10.12 -2.37 15.68
C PRO A 88 -8.68 -1.99 15.28
N LEU A 89 -7.78 -2.97 15.22
CA LEU A 89 -6.40 -2.75 14.80
C LEU A 89 -6.31 -2.43 13.31
N LEU A 90 -7.07 -3.18 12.50
CA LEU A 90 -7.12 -3.00 11.06
C LEU A 90 -7.71 -1.63 10.70
N GLU A 91 -8.83 -1.24 11.31
CA GLU A 91 -9.44 0.08 11.09
C GLU A 91 -8.49 1.23 11.44
N ARG A 92 -7.77 1.12 12.56
CA ARG A 92 -6.82 2.13 12.98
C ARG A 92 -5.64 2.23 12.00
N LEU A 93 -5.17 1.11 11.46
CA LEU A 93 -4.14 1.07 10.42
C LEU A 93 -4.64 1.65 9.10
N MET A 94 -5.90 1.38 8.73
CA MET A 94 -6.52 1.96 7.54
C MET A 94 -6.61 3.49 7.62
N LYS A 95 -6.91 4.04 8.80
CA LYS A 95 -6.92 5.50 9.01
C LYS A 95 -5.52 6.10 8.93
N GLU A 96 -4.55 5.46 9.58
CA GLU A 96 -3.16 5.91 9.62
C GLU A 96 -2.47 5.87 8.26
N LEU A 97 -2.68 4.80 7.50
CA LEU A 97 -2.06 4.56 6.19
C LEU A 97 -2.99 4.95 5.03
N ARG A 98 -3.99 5.79 5.30
CA ARG A 98 -5.00 6.17 4.30
C ARG A 98 -4.38 6.71 3.00
N PRO A 99 -3.39 7.63 3.04
CA PRO A 99 -2.78 8.14 1.80
C PRO A 99 -2.20 7.00 0.95
N GLU A 100 -1.44 6.10 1.57
CA GLU A 100 -0.83 4.98 0.87
C GLU A 100 -1.86 3.95 0.38
N LEU A 101 -2.97 3.75 1.10
CA LEU A 101 -4.06 2.86 0.69
C LEU A 101 -4.90 3.44 -0.45
N MET A 102 -5.04 4.77 -0.51
CA MET A 102 -5.67 5.47 -1.65
C MET A 102 -4.80 5.34 -2.90
N ASP A 103 -3.49 5.51 -2.77
CA ASP A 103 -2.53 5.29 -3.87
C ASP A 103 -2.57 3.85 -4.40
N LEU A 104 -2.89 2.88 -3.55
CA LEU A 104 -3.06 1.47 -3.92
C LEU A 104 -4.47 1.15 -4.45
N GLY A 105 -5.42 2.09 -4.43
CA GLY A 105 -6.79 1.89 -4.90
C GLY A 105 -7.66 1.00 -3.99
N VAL A 106 -7.26 0.83 -2.72
CA VAL A 106 -7.95 -0.07 -1.77
C VAL A 106 -9.10 0.62 -1.06
N VAL A 107 -8.96 1.93 -0.83
CA VAL A 107 -9.91 2.82 -0.15
C VAL A 107 -10.09 4.12 -0.95
N ALA A 108 -11.25 4.77 -0.78
CA ALA A 108 -11.60 6.04 -1.42
C ALA A 108 -11.52 7.24 -0.45
#